data_AF-W9VV80-F1
#
_entry.id   AF-W9VV80-F1
#
_cell.length_a   1.000
_cell.length_b   1.000
_cell.length_c   1.000
_cell.angle_alpha   90.00
_cell.angle_beta   90.00
_cell.angle_gamma   90.00
#
_symmetry.space_group_name_H-M   'P 1'
#
loop_
_entity.id
_entity.type
_entity.pdbx_description
1 polymer ?
#
loop_
_entity_poly.entity_id
_entity_poly.type
_entity_poly.pdbx_seq_one_letter_code
_entity_poly.pdbx_strand_id
1 'polypeptide(L)'
;MPTLLHVQTVTAMAIFSQNMSSFQFKEDLLSEAARISRCLQLHKSDRIDESRTFWVIYQLEKSWCFQNSRTSLIADFDIDCLVPTTPESIRSEHDWFLSSVRLARLLSVCYEELFSVKATMYTVEQKRTKIQSVYKALHAWKESIPAQCRPGNIVGIPDGQSPQSRAVLVHLHFSYYDVVIALARLAIHCGIDGDLSDFGTGEVMLRSAARAILELTSLVDLKAYTSLWALTTMPLAAMLILFDLVIQNPTSADAKTNLLFLEMASGYFSRLEHVTDAAMQTSRLSEFTYIARGYHRNEMLKLQTEQSDPSAFPGQQTVSLLFGQSTISRADLLRSKTNGTLPPNPGPAETRLPQGLQARTAGDPSTVEDSMPAAELGGPISHLPVGAGQFSFEDLFNTVILPFEHQQTW
;
A
#
# COMPACT_ATOMS: atom_id res chain seq x y z
N MET A 1 -23.18 -13.27 24.08
CA MET A 1 -22.12 -12.24 24.17
C MET A 1 -20.92 -12.72 23.36
N PRO A 2 -20.17 -11.82 22.69
CA PRO A 2 -18.87 -12.19 22.13
C PRO A 2 -17.90 -12.63 23.23
N THR A 3 -16.86 -13.37 22.86
CA THR A 3 -15.82 -13.89 23.76
C THR A 3 -14.43 -13.53 23.24
N LEU A 4 -13.40 -13.63 24.08
CA LEU A 4 -12.01 -13.45 23.63
C LEU A 4 -11.66 -14.41 22.48
N LEU A 5 -12.08 -15.68 22.57
CA LEU A 5 -11.89 -16.67 21.50
C LEU A 5 -12.52 -16.20 20.19
N HIS A 6 -13.74 -15.63 20.22
CA HIS A 6 -14.39 -15.10 19.01
C HIS A 6 -13.53 -14.00 18.36
N VAL A 7 -13.02 -13.05 19.14
CA VAL A 7 -12.12 -11.99 18.63
C VAL A 7 -10.84 -12.60 18.03
N GLN A 8 -10.24 -13.58 18.70
CA GLN A 8 -9.03 -14.25 18.23
C GLN A 8 -9.29 -15.03 16.93
N THR A 9 -10.42 -15.72 16.80
CA THR A 9 -10.82 -16.40 15.56
C THR A 9 -10.99 -15.42 14.40
N VAL A 10 -11.75 -14.34 14.58
CA VAL A 10 -11.94 -13.32 13.52
C VAL A 10 -10.61 -12.64 13.16
N THR A 11 -9.74 -12.39 14.14
CA THR A 11 -8.39 -11.83 13.90
C THR A 11 -7.51 -12.81 13.11
N ALA A 12 -7.55 -14.11 13.44
CA ALA A 12 -6.81 -15.13 12.70
C ALA A 12 -7.32 -15.28 11.26
N MET A 13 -8.63 -15.21 11.05
CA MET A 13 -9.24 -15.16 9.71
C MET A 13 -8.78 -13.90 8.94
N ALA A 14 -8.74 -12.73 9.59
CA ALA A 14 -8.23 -11.50 8.99
C ALA A 14 -6.75 -11.61 8.57
N ILE A 15 -5.90 -12.26 9.38
CA ILE A 15 -4.50 -12.54 9.04
C ILE A 15 -4.41 -13.51 7.85
N PHE A 16 -5.16 -14.61 7.87
CA PHE A 16 -5.17 -15.58 6.76
C PHE A 16 -5.67 -14.96 5.45
N SER A 17 -6.68 -14.09 5.54
CA SER A 17 -7.24 -13.36 4.39
C SER A 17 -6.27 -12.37 3.74
N GLN A 18 -5.08 -12.12 4.30
CA GLN A 18 -4.06 -11.33 3.61
C GLN A 18 -3.45 -12.04 2.38
N ASN A 19 -3.70 -13.34 2.24
CA ASN A 19 -3.20 -14.16 1.14
C ASN A 19 -4.05 -13.94 -0.13
N MET A 20 -3.45 -14.17 -1.30
CA MET A 20 -4.05 -13.89 -2.62
C MET A 20 -5.46 -14.45 -2.81
N SER A 21 -5.77 -15.63 -2.26
CA SER A 21 -7.05 -16.33 -2.44
C SER A 21 -8.24 -15.73 -1.68
N SER A 22 -8.00 -14.85 -0.71
CA SER A 22 -9.03 -14.39 0.24
C SER A 22 -8.96 -12.90 0.60
N PHE A 23 -8.14 -12.13 -0.12
CA PHE A 23 -7.90 -10.70 0.11
C PHE A 23 -9.17 -9.84 0.19
N GLN A 24 -10.20 -10.17 -0.61
CA GLN A 24 -11.51 -9.50 -0.59
C GLN A 24 -12.18 -9.45 0.80
N PHE A 25 -11.91 -10.42 1.68
CA PHE A 25 -12.51 -10.50 3.01
C PHE A 25 -11.71 -9.77 4.10
N LYS A 26 -10.49 -9.30 3.79
CA LYS A 26 -9.55 -8.75 4.78
C LYS A 26 -10.13 -7.54 5.51
N GLU A 27 -10.77 -6.64 4.77
CA GLU A 27 -11.34 -5.42 5.31
C GLU A 27 -12.48 -5.70 6.31
N ASP A 28 -13.43 -6.54 5.91
CA ASP A 28 -14.60 -6.90 6.73
C ASP A 28 -14.18 -7.60 8.03
N LEU A 29 -13.30 -8.60 7.92
CA LEU A 29 -12.81 -9.37 9.06
C LEU A 29 -12.00 -8.50 10.03
N LEU A 30 -11.14 -7.62 9.51
CA LEU A 30 -10.34 -6.72 10.34
C LEU A 30 -11.20 -5.64 11.03
N SER A 31 -12.18 -5.09 10.31
CA SER A 31 -13.14 -4.13 10.85
C SER A 31 -14.00 -4.75 11.96
N GLU A 32 -14.43 -6.00 11.77
CA GLU A 32 -15.20 -6.74 12.76
C GLU A 32 -14.34 -7.10 14.00
N ALA A 33 -13.09 -7.52 13.81
CA ALA A 33 -12.15 -7.72 14.93
C ALA A 33 -11.93 -6.42 15.74
N ALA A 34 -11.76 -5.28 15.07
CA ALA A 34 -11.63 -3.96 15.70
C ALA A 34 -12.93 -3.48 16.37
N ARG A 35 -14.10 -3.92 15.90
CA ARG A 35 -15.39 -3.64 16.53
C ARG A 35 -15.58 -4.49 17.80
N ILE A 36 -15.39 -5.80 17.71
CA ILE A 36 -15.64 -6.71 18.84
C ILE A 36 -14.60 -6.52 19.95
N SER A 37 -13.34 -6.26 19.63
CA SER A 37 -12.31 -5.96 20.64
C SER A 37 -12.65 -4.71 21.48
N ARG A 38 -13.24 -3.68 20.88
CA ARG A 38 -13.80 -2.52 21.60
C ARG A 38 -15.05 -2.87 22.41
N CYS A 39 -15.95 -3.70 21.89
CA CYS A 39 -17.12 -4.19 22.65
C CYS A 39 -16.73 -5.01 23.90
N LEU A 40 -15.59 -5.71 23.86
CA LEU A 40 -15.02 -6.45 25.00
C LEU A 40 -14.06 -5.60 25.86
N GLN A 41 -13.86 -4.32 25.54
CA GLN A 41 -12.96 -3.40 26.24
C GLN A 41 -11.50 -3.90 26.35
N LEU A 42 -11.02 -4.69 25.38
CA LEU A 42 -9.66 -5.26 25.41
C LEU A 42 -8.56 -4.17 25.45
N HIS A 43 -8.88 -2.98 24.95
CA HIS A 43 -8.05 -1.76 25.00
C HIS A 43 -7.85 -1.17 26.41
N LYS A 44 -8.56 -1.70 27.41
CA LYS A 44 -8.51 -1.35 28.85
C LYS A 44 -8.24 -2.59 29.73
N SER A 45 -7.82 -3.70 29.14
CA SER A 45 -7.58 -4.95 29.88
C SER A 45 -6.14 -5.06 30.38
N ASP A 46 -6.00 -5.36 31.67
CA ASP A 46 -4.73 -5.73 32.32
C ASP A 46 -4.29 -7.18 31.99
N ARG A 47 -5.15 -7.98 31.34
CA ARG A 47 -4.87 -9.39 31.07
C ARG A 47 -3.98 -9.51 29.82
N ILE A 48 -2.82 -10.15 29.98
CA ILE A 48 -1.80 -10.30 28.93
C ILE A 48 -2.36 -10.85 27.61
N ASP A 49 -3.26 -11.84 27.65
CA ASP A 49 -3.85 -12.40 26.42
C ASP A 49 -4.83 -11.45 25.72
N GLU A 50 -5.55 -10.64 26.49
CA GLU A 50 -6.54 -9.68 25.98
C GLU A 50 -5.85 -8.45 25.41
N SER A 51 -4.88 -7.88 26.14
CA SER A 51 -4.05 -6.77 25.66
C SER A 51 -3.21 -7.19 24.45
N ARG A 52 -2.60 -8.38 24.44
CA ARG A 52 -1.89 -8.91 23.26
C ARG A 52 -2.81 -9.02 22.04
N THR A 53 -4.02 -9.56 22.23
CA THR A 53 -5.02 -9.67 21.15
C THR A 53 -5.41 -8.29 20.63
N PHE A 54 -5.65 -7.33 21.53
CA PHE A 54 -5.91 -5.93 21.16
C PHE A 54 -4.76 -5.32 20.34
N TRP A 55 -3.50 -5.46 20.79
CA TRP A 55 -2.35 -4.85 20.12
C TRP A 55 -2.03 -5.49 18.76
N VAL A 56 -2.32 -6.78 18.55
CA VAL A 56 -2.28 -7.41 17.22
C VAL A 56 -3.31 -6.77 16.29
N ILE A 57 -4.56 -6.62 16.74
CA ILE A 57 -5.63 -5.98 15.95
C ILE A 57 -5.25 -4.52 15.66
N TYR A 58 -4.75 -3.79 16.66
CA TYR A 58 -4.28 -2.41 16.52
C TYR A 58 -3.20 -2.29 15.42
N GLN A 59 -2.18 -3.13 15.43
CA GLN A 59 -1.13 -3.11 14.40
C GLN A 59 -1.72 -3.35 13.00
N LEU A 60 -2.53 -4.40 12.84
CA LEU A 60 -3.13 -4.76 11.56
C LEU A 60 -4.04 -3.65 11.02
N GLU A 61 -4.87 -3.08 11.90
CA GLU A 61 -5.84 -2.04 11.57
C GLU A 61 -5.17 -0.72 11.20
N LYS A 62 -4.19 -0.25 11.97
CA LYS A 62 -3.46 0.99 11.65
C LYS A 62 -2.67 0.89 10.35
N SER A 63 -1.98 -0.24 10.10
CA SER A 63 -1.29 -0.45 8.82
C SER A 63 -2.26 -0.49 7.65
N TRP A 64 -3.39 -1.18 7.79
CA TRP A 64 -4.41 -1.25 6.73
C TRP A 64 -5.05 0.11 6.45
N CYS A 65 -5.43 0.85 7.49
CA CYS A 65 -6.04 2.17 7.35
C CYS A 65 -5.07 3.18 6.74
N PHE A 66 -3.79 3.17 7.14
CA PHE A 66 -2.76 4.01 6.52
C PHE A 66 -2.60 3.71 5.02
N GLN A 67 -2.44 2.42 4.65
CA GLN A 67 -2.24 1.97 3.27
C GLN A 67 -3.39 2.30 2.32
N ASN A 68 -4.61 2.40 2.84
CA ASN A 68 -5.82 2.68 2.07
C ASN A 68 -6.34 4.11 2.28
N SER A 69 -5.57 4.99 2.95
CA SER A 69 -5.96 6.36 3.31
C SER A 69 -7.28 6.49 4.11
N ARG A 70 -7.64 5.46 4.88
CA ARG A 70 -8.89 5.37 5.66
C ARG A 70 -8.73 5.82 7.11
N THR A 71 -9.80 6.36 7.67
CA THR A 71 -9.89 6.66 9.11
C THR A 71 -9.88 5.35 9.92
N SER A 72 -9.13 5.34 11.01
CA SER A 72 -9.07 4.20 11.95
C SER A 72 -10.32 4.13 12.84
N LEU A 73 -10.81 2.91 13.07
CA LEU A 73 -11.84 2.56 14.04
C LEU A 73 -11.34 2.63 15.49
N ILE A 74 -10.03 2.58 15.72
CA ILE A 74 -9.44 2.56 17.06
C ILE A 74 -8.92 3.96 17.41
N ALA A 75 -9.59 4.59 18.37
CA ALA A 75 -9.22 5.91 18.88
C ALA A 75 -8.01 5.82 19.83
N ASP A 76 -6.90 6.45 19.43
CA ASP A 76 -5.62 6.32 20.13
C ASP A 76 -5.62 6.85 21.57
N PHE A 77 -6.52 7.80 21.87
CA PHE A 77 -6.72 8.44 23.16
C PHE A 77 -7.61 7.65 24.14
N ASP A 78 -8.27 6.57 23.69
CA ASP A 78 -9.11 5.73 24.56
C ASP A 78 -8.38 4.46 25.05
N ILE A 79 -7.11 4.27 24.67
CA ILE A 79 -6.32 3.07 24.98
C ILE A 79 -5.59 3.24 26.32
N ASP A 80 -5.82 2.31 27.24
CA ASP A 80 -5.29 2.31 28.62
C ASP A 80 -4.40 1.10 28.91
N CYS A 81 -4.50 0.02 28.11
CA CYS A 81 -3.68 -1.17 28.31
C CYS A 81 -2.23 -1.00 27.78
N LEU A 82 -1.26 -1.56 28.51
CA LEU A 82 0.15 -1.58 28.10
C LEU A 82 0.42 -2.60 27.00
N VAL A 83 1.51 -2.42 26.25
CA VAL A 83 2.01 -3.43 25.29
C VAL A 83 2.65 -4.57 26.10
N PRO A 84 2.14 -5.82 26.02
CA PRO A 84 2.72 -6.93 26.78
C PRO A 84 4.04 -7.40 26.17
N THR A 85 5.02 -7.69 27.02
CA THR A 85 6.24 -8.42 26.63
C THR A 85 5.86 -9.82 26.15
N THR A 86 6.35 -10.23 24.98
CA THR A 86 5.99 -11.53 24.40
C THR A 86 7.01 -12.63 24.76
N PRO A 87 6.61 -13.91 24.81
CA PRO A 87 7.58 -15.01 24.95
C PRO A 87 8.57 -15.07 23.78
N GLU A 88 8.16 -14.61 22.60
CA GLU A 88 9.01 -14.56 21.41
C GLU A 88 10.09 -13.49 21.55
N SER A 89 9.79 -12.31 22.10
CA SER A 89 10.77 -11.25 22.38
C SER A 89 11.73 -11.58 23.53
N ILE A 90 11.51 -12.66 24.27
CA ILE A 90 12.49 -13.23 25.23
C ILE A 90 13.44 -14.20 24.50
N ARG A 91 13.01 -14.79 23.38
CA ARG A 91 13.78 -15.77 22.59
C ARG A 91 14.55 -15.13 21.43
N SER A 92 14.09 -13.99 20.90
CA SER A 92 14.88 -13.13 20.02
C SER A 92 15.60 -12.05 20.81
N GLU A 93 16.77 -11.60 20.32
CA GLU A 93 17.53 -10.48 20.91
C GLU A 93 16.80 -9.11 20.79
N HIS A 94 15.66 -9.07 20.11
CA HIS A 94 14.89 -7.86 19.84
C HIS A 94 13.37 -8.15 19.85
N ASP A 95 12.59 -7.20 20.37
CA ASP A 95 11.14 -7.28 20.44
C ASP A 95 10.48 -6.77 19.15
N TRP A 96 10.27 -7.69 18.21
CA TRP A 96 9.59 -7.41 16.94
C TRP A 96 8.14 -6.96 17.12
N PHE A 97 7.46 -7.43 18.17
CA PHE A 97 6.07 -7.07 18.44
C PHE A 97 5.98 -5.62 18.90
N LEU A 98 6.77 -5.24 19.91
CA LEU A 98 6.88 -3.86 20.38
C LEU A 98 7.32 -2.90 19.27
N SER A 99 8.29 -3.29 18.44
CA SER A 99 8.74 -2.49 17.28
C SER A 99 7.61 -2.28 16.26
N SER A 100 6.82 -3.31 15.98
CA SER A 100 5.69 -3.21 15.05
C SER A 100 4.53 -2.38 15.62
N VAL A 101 4.24 -2.50 16.92
CA VAL A 101 3.25 -1.66 17.62
C VAL A 101 3.69 -0.19 17.66
N ARG A 102 4.98 0.09 17.89
CA ARG A 102 5.55 1.44 17.81
C ARG A 102 5.40 2.04 16.40
N LEU A 103 5.60 1.23 15.36
CA LEU A 103 5.36 1.68 13.99
C LEU A 103 3.88 2.00 13.77
N ALA A 104 2.96 1.11 14.19
CA ALA A 104 1.51 1.32 14.07
C ALA A 104 1.04 2.61 14.79
N ARG A 105 1.62 2.93 15.96
CA ARG A 105 1.40 4.22 16.65
C ARG A 105 1.90 5.40 15.82
N LEU A 106 3.09 5.29 15.21
CA LEU A 106 3.62 6.30 14.31
C LEU A 106 2.76 6.47 13.04
N LEU A 107 2.22 5.39 12.47
CA LEU A 107 1.27 5.45 11.35
C LEU A 107 0.00 6.21 11.72
N SER A 108 -0.52 5.99 12.93
CA SER A 108 -1.70 6.70 13.44
C SER A 108 -1.45 8.22 13.55
N VAL A 109 -0.31 8.62 14.14
CA VAL A 109 0.12 10.03 14.22
C VAL A 109 0.35 10.62 12.83
N CYS A 110 1.03 9.88 11.95
CA CYS A 110 1.30 10.28 10.57
C CYS A 110 -0.02 10.55 9.81
N TYR A 111 -1.00 9.66 9.92
CA TYR A 111 -2.31 9.84 9.30
C TYR A 111 -3.04 11.08 9.82
N GLU A 112 -3.15 11.25 11.15
CA GLU A 112 -3.84 12.41 11.73
C GLU A 112 -3.18 13.74 11.31
N GLU A 113 -1.84 13.79 11.35
CA GLU A 113 -1.08 15.02 11.13
C GLU A 113 -0.86 15.38 9.66
N LEU A 114 -0.91 14.42 8.73
CA LEU A 114 -0.52 14.65 7.33
C LEU A 114 -1.56 14.21 6.29
N PHE A 115 -2.43 13.24 6.59
CA PHE A 115 -3.34 12.64 5.61
C PHE A 115 -4.83 12.81 5.93
N SER A 116 -5.17 13.28 7.13
CA SER A 116 -6.54 13.57 7.55
C SER A 116 -7.16 14.78 6.83
N VAL A 117 -8.49 14.91 6.88
CA VAL A 117 -9.21 16.10 6.38
C VAL A 117 -8.74 17.39 7.07
N LYS A 118 -8.34 17.32 8.35
CA LYS A 118 -7.73 18.46 9.06
C LYS A 118 -6.38 18.84 8.45
N ALA A 119 -5.62 17.88 7.92
CA ALA A 119 -4.32 18.11 7.34
C ALA A 119 -4.35 18.80 5.97
N THR A 120 -5.46 18.74 5.23
CA THR A 120 -5.61 19.51 3.98
C THR A 120 -5.60 21.01 4.23
N MET A 121 -6.10 21.44 5.40
CA MET A 121 -6.20 22.85 5.82
C MET A 121 -4.87 23.48 6.26
N TYR A 122 -3.78 22.72 6.35
CA TYR A 122 -2.46 23.24 6.73
C TYR A 122 -1.76 23.96 5.57
N THR A 123 -1.01 25.03 5.88
CA THR A 123 -0.12 25.70 4.93
C THR A 123 1.04 24.79 4.51
N VAL A 124 1.71 25.12 3.40
CA VAL A 124 2.87 24.36 2.90
C VAL A 124 3.99 24.30 3.95
N GLU A 125 4.21 25.38 4.70
CA GLU A 125 5.21 25.48 5.77
C GLU A 125 4.84 24.57 6.97
N GLN A 126 3.56 24.54 7.34
CA GLN A 126 3.05 23.64 8.38
C GLN A 126 3.18 22.18 7.95
N LYS A 127 2.83 21.83 6.70
CA LYS A 127 3.02 20.49 6.14
C LYS A 127 4.50 20.10 6.10
N ARG A 128 5.40 20.98 5.63
CA ARG A 128 6.87 20.78 5.66
C ARG A 128 7.36 20.47 7.08
N THR A 129 6.93 21.24 8.08
CA THR A 129 7.33 21.04 9.49
C THR A 129 6.81 19.71 10.04
N LYS A 130 5.55 19.33 9.76
CA LYS A 130 4.97 18.05 10.19
C LYS A 130 5.62 16.85 9.49
N ILE A 131 5.92 16.93 8.18
CA ILE A 131 6.66 15.91 7.44
C ILE A 131 8.04 15.70 8.07
N GLN A 132 8.79 16.78 8.34
CA GLN A 132 10.09 16.69 9.01
C GLN A 132 9.99 16.08 10.42
N SER A 133 8.94 16.39 11.18
CA SER A 133 8.69 15.82 12.51
C SER A 133 8.41 14.31 12.45
N VAL A 134 7.50 13.88 11.58
CA VAL A 134 7.17 12.47 11.38
C VAL A 134 8.38 11.70 10.84
N TYR A 135 9.16 12.29 9.93
CA TYR A 135 10.38 11.66 9.43
C TYR A 135 11.40 11.45 10.55
N LYS A 136 11.65 12.44 11.41
CA LYS A 136 12.54 12.30 12.58
C LYS A 136 12.08 11.19 13.53
N ALA A 137 10.77 11.06 13.74
CA ALA A 137 10.20 9.97 14.53
C ALA A 137 10.37 8.59 13.85
N LEU A 138 10.19 8.50 12.52
CA LEU A 138 10.44 7.29 11.74
C LEU A 138 11.91 6.89 11.77
N HIS A 139 12.83 7.86 11.69
CA HIS A 139 14.26 7.62 11.82
C HIS A 139 14.64 7.15 13.23
N ALA A 140 14.11 7.77 14.28
CA ALA A 140 14.33 7.32 15.65
C ALA A 140 13.78 5.89 15.89
N TRP A 141 12.63 5.55 15.31
CA TRP A 141 12.11 4.19 15.30
C TRP A 141 13.05 3.22 14.57
N LYS A 142 13.53 3.58 13.38
CA LYS A 142 14.51 2.81 12.60
C LYS A 142 15.80 2.56 13.39
N GLU A 143 16.30 3.58 14.08
CA GLU A 143 17.51 3.48 14.91
C GLU A 143 17.32 2.61 16.17
N SER A 144 16.07 2.42 16.64
CA SER A 144 15.77 1.49 17.74
C SER A 144 15.84 0.00 17.36
N ILE A 145 15.96 -0.30 16.06
CA ILE A 145 16.09 -1.65 15.52
C ILE A 145 17.59 -2.02 15.41
N PRO A 146 18.00 -3.26 15.75
CA PRO A 146 19.38 -3.74 15.60
C PRO A 146 19.93 -3.54 14.19
N ALA A 147 21.20 -3.16 14.09
CA ALA A 147 21.85 -2.73 12.84
C ALA A 147 21.78 -3.79 11.71
N GLN A 148 21.83 -5.08 12.06
CA GLN A 148 21.74 -6.21 11.13
C GLN A 148 20.35 -6.40 10.50
N CYS A 149 19.29 -5.86 11.12
CA CYS A 149 17.91 -5.98 10.66
C CYS A 149 17.30 -4.64 10.24
N ARG A 150 18.08 -3.56 10.23
CA ARG A 150 17.59 -2.20 10.05
C ARG A 150 17.23 -1.90 8.58
N PRO A 151 16.10 -1.23 8.29
CA PRO A 151 15.75 -0.77 6.95
C PRO A 151 16.90 -0.03 6.23
N GLY A 152 17.32 -0.58 5.10
CA GLY A 152 18.46 -0.10 4.30
C GLY A 152 19.76 -0.90 4.45
N ASN A 153 19.84 -1.87 5.37
CA ASN A 153 20.95 -2.81 5.45
C ASN A 153 20.53 -4.20 4.94
N ILE A 154 20.58 -4.41 3.62
CA ILE A 154 20.21 -5.68 2.99
C ILE A 154 21.37 -6.69 3.04
N VAL A 155 22.62 -6.21 2.95
CA VAL A 155 23.83 -7.04 2.94
C VAL A 155 24.12 -7.68 4.31
N GLY A 156 23.68 -7.05 5.40
CA GLY A 156 23.85 -7.55 6.77
C GLY A 156 22.87 -8.66 7.21
N ILE A 157 21.97 -9.09 6.34
CA ILE A 157 20.91 -10.07 6.63
C ILE A 157 21.51 -11.48 6.62
N PRO A 158 21.59 -12.21 7.75
CA PRO A 158 22.30 -13.48 7.79
C PRO A 158 21.66 -14.56 6.92
N ASP A 159 22.48 -15.23 6.12
CA ASP A 159 22.13 -16.47 5.42
C ASP A 159 21.74 -17.56 6.44
N GLY A 160 20.68 -18.30 6.13
CA GLY A 160 20.16 -19.38 6.99
C GLY A 160 19.05 -18.97 7.97
N GLN A 161 18.52 -17.74 7.89
CA GLN A 161 17.30 -17.38 8.62
C GLN A 161 16.11 -18.27 8.26
N SER A 162 15.28 -18.58 9.26
CA SER A 162 13.99 -19.25 9.05
C SER A 162 13.09 -18.44 8.10
N PRO A 163 12.23 -19.08 7.28
CA PRO A 163 11.31 -18.37 6.39
C PRO A 163 10.43 -17.34 7.14
N GLN A 164 10.04 -17.65 8.39
CA GLN A 164 9.27 -16.77 9.26
C GLN A 164 10.06 -15.52 9.65
N SER A 165 11.31 -15.68 10.10
CA SER A 165 12.19 -14.54 10.43
C SER A 165 12.41 -13.63 9.22
N ARG A 166 12.62 -14.22 8.03
CA ARG A 166 12.76 -13.47 6.78
C ARG A 166 11.48 -12.73 6.40
N ALA A 167 10.30 -13.34 6.58
CA ALA A 167 9.01 -12.70 6.33
C ALA A 167 8.76 -11.50 7.26
N VAL A 168 9.09 -11.61 8.56
CA VAL A 168 9.02 -10.50 9.52
C VAL A 168 9.94 -9.35 9.10
N LEU A 169 11.17 -9.67 8.68
CA LEU A 169 12.16 -8.68 8.26
C LEU A 169 11.76 -7.95 6.98
N VAL A 170 11.27 -8.67 5.97
CA VAL A 170 10.72 -8.09 4.73
C VAL A 170 9.52 -7.18 5.04
N HIS A 171 8.58 -7.64 5.87
CA HIS A 171 7.41 -6.85 6.28
C HIS A 171 7.82 -5.55 7.00
N LEU A 172 8.80 -5.61 7.90
CA LEU A 172 9.37 -4.47 8.60
C LEU A 172 9.99 -3.45 7.64
N HIS A 173 10.83 -3.89 6.70
CA HIS A 173 11.48 -3.01 5.72
C HIS A 173 10.45 -2.39 4.77
N PHE A 174 9.51 -3.17 4.26
CA PHE A 174 8.42 -2.66 3.43
C PHE A 174 7.57 -1.64 4.19
N SER A 175 7.26 -1.88 5.47
CA SER A 175 6.44 -0.93 6.26
C SER A 175 7.18 0.38 6.52
N TYR A 176 8.52 0.35 6.65
CA TYR A 176 9.32 1.57 6.68
C TYR A 176 9.26 2.33 5.34
N TYR A 177 9.47 1.64 4.21
CA TYR A 177 9.50 2.28 2.90
C TYR A 177 8.12 2.76 2.42
N ASP A 178 7.03 2.12 2.84
CA ASP A 178 5.64 2.56 2.65
C ASP A 178 5.45 3.98 3.22
N VAL A 179 5.90 4.22 4.47
CA VAL A 179 5.87 5.57 5.08
C VAL A 179 6.80 6.54 4.38
N VAL A 180 8.01 6.12 3.98
CA VAL A 180 8.94 7.01 3.25
C VAL A 180 8.34 7.44 1.91
N ILE A 181 7.71 6.52 1.16
CA ILE A 181 6.99 6.82 -0.08
C ILE A 181 5.83 7.78 0.19
N ALA A 182 5.06 7.56 1.25
CA ALA A 182 3.93 8.42 1.60
C ALA A 182 4.37 9.87 1.90
N LEU A 183 5.41 10.04 2.71
CA LEU A 183 5.98 11.35 3.04
C LEU A 183 6.61 12.02 1.82
N ALA A 184 7.30 11.27 0.97
CA ALA A 184 7.91 11.76 -0.26
C ALA A 184 6.86 12.25 -1.26
N ARG A 185 5.81 11.46 -1.50
CA ARG A 185 4.68 11.82 -2.38
C ARG A 185 3.97 13.07 -1.88
N LEU A 186 3.69 13.17 -0.58
CA LEU A 186 3.06 14.36 0.01
C LEU A 186 3.95 15.61 -0.13
N ALA A 187 5.26 15.49 0.04
CA ALA A 187 6.20 16.59 -0.15
C ALA A 187 6.20 17.10 -1.60
N ILE A 188 6.29 16.19 -2.58
CA ILE A 188 6.23 16.53 -4.01
C ILE A 188 4.89 17.19 -4.35
N HIS A 189 3.77 16.60 -3.91
CA HIS A 189 2.43 17.14 -4.15
C HIS A 189 2.23 18.56 -3.58
N CYS A 190 2.84 18.87 -2.44
CA CYS A 190 2.77 20.20 -1.82
C CYS A 190 3.76 21.22 -2.42
N GLY A 191 4.56 20.86 -3.43
CA GLY A 191 5.62 21.73 -3.95
C GLY A 191 6.70 22.04 -2.90
N ILE A 192 6.99 21.08 -2.01
CA ILE A 192 8.00 21.26 -0.97
C ILE A 192 9.39 21.06 -1.57
N ASP A 193 9.92 22.15 -2.12
CA ASP A 193 11.33 22.25 -2.51
C ASP A 193 12.24 22.26 -1.28
N GLY A 194 13.46 21.75 -1.48
CA GLY A 194 14.52 21.68 -0.47
C GLY A 194 14.66 20.32 0.21
N ASP A 195 15.60 20.27 1.15
CA ASP A 195 15.94 19.06 1.91
C ASP A 195 14.99 18.85 3.12
N LEU A 196 14.64 17.58 3.36
CA LEU A 196 13.70 17.17 4.41
C LEU A 196 14.40 16.55 5.63
N SER A 197 15.21 17.36 6.32
CA SER A 197 15.99 16.98 7.52
C SER A 197 17.16 16.04 7.24
N ASP A 198 18.02 16.39 6.29
CA ASP A 198 19.22 15.66 5.87
C ASP A 198 18.94 14.35 5.08
N PHE A 199 17.69 14.12 4.67
CA PHE A 199 17.25 12.93 3.91
C PHE A 199 17.08 13.15 2.40
N GLY A 200 17.33 14.37 1.92
CA GLY A 200 17.19 14.78 0.53
C GLY A 200 15.82 15.38 0.21
N THR A 201 15.59 15.61 -1.08
CA THR A 201 14.30 16.03 -1.62
C THR A 201 13.32 14.86 -1.65
N GLY A 202 12.03 15.15 -1.80
CA GLY A 202 11.00 14.11 -1.98
C GLY A 202 11.32 13.13 -3.12
N GLU A 203 11.86 13.61 -4.25
CA GLU A 203 12.24 12.76 -5.38
C GLU A 203 13.38 11.78 -5.03
N VAL A 204 14.40 12.24 -4.29
CA VAL A 204 15.52 11.41 -3.82
C VAL A 204 15.04 10.35 -2.85
N MET A 205 14.18 10.72 -1.89
CA MET A 205 13.56 9.80 -0.95
C MET A 205 12.72 8.73 -1.66
N LEU A 206 11.89 9.16 -2.62
CA LEU A 206 11.01 8.29 -3.40
C LEU A 206 11.81 7.27 -4.23
N ARG A 207 12.86 7.73 -4.92
CA ARG A 207 13.78 6.90 -5.71
C ARG A 207 14.55 5.90 -4.84
N SER A 208 15.08 6.35 -3.70
CA SER A 208 15.81 5.49 -2.75
C SER A 208 14.91 4.40 -2.17
N ALA A 209 13.69 4.73 -1.75
CA ALA A 209 12.73 3.77 -1.23
C ALA A 209 12.33 2.72 -2.27
N ALA A 210 12.02 3.14 -3.49
CA ALA A 210 11.62 2.22 -4.56
C ALA A 210 12.75 1.26 -4.98
N ARG A 211 14.00 1.75 -5.08
CA ARG A 211 15.17 0.87 -5.31
C ARG A 211 15.30 -0.18 -4.21
N ALA A 212 15.29 0.24 -2.95
CA ALA A 212 15.44 -0.68 -1.82
C ALA A 212 14.30 -1.72 -1.70
N ILE A 213 13.06 -1.36 -2.01
CA ILE A 213 11.94 -2.31 -2.09
C ILE A 213 12.22 -3.39 -3.15
N LEU A 214 12.73 -3.01 -4.31
CA LEU A 214 13.03 -3.96 -5.39
C LEU A 214 14.23 -4.86 -5.06
N GLU A 215 15.28 -4.34 -4.41
CA GLU A 215 16.39 -5.17 -3.88
C GLU A 215 15.87 -6.24 -2.90
N LEU A 216 14.96 -5.86 -2.00
CA LEU A 216 14.32 -6.74 -1.02
C LEU A 216 13.42 -7.83 -1.64
N THR A 217 12.98 -7.68 -2.91
CA THR A 217 12.19 -8.74 -3.59
C THR A 217 12.94 -10.06 -3.71
N SER A 218 14.27 -10.03 -3.66
CA SER A 218 15.13 -11.22 -3.61
C SER A 218 14.92 -12.07 -2.34
N LEU A 219 14.41 -11.48 -1.25
CA LEU A 219 14.18 -12.12 0.04
C LEU A 219 12.71 -12.55 0.25
N VAL A 220 11.79 -12.14 -0.63
CA VAL A 220 10.37 -12.52 -0.56
C VAL A 220 10.22 -14.01 -0.90
N ASP A 221 9.60 -14.78 0.00
CA ASP A 221 9.27 -16.18 -0.28
C ASP A 221 8.01 -16.22 -1.18
N LEU A 222 8.16 -16.71 -2.41
CA LEU A 222 7.07 -16.83 -3.38
C LEU A 222 6.21 -18.06 -3.04
N LYS A 223 5.36 -17.94 -2.02
CA LYS A 223 4.49 -19.02 -1.52
C LYS A 223 3.11 -18.48 -1.10
N ALA A 224 2.12 -19.37 -1.09
CA ALA A 224 0.71 -19.04 -0.82
C ALA A 224 0.43 -18.45 0.58
N TYR A 225 1.35 -18.58 1.55
CA TYR A 225 1.23 -17.98 2.88
C TYR A 225 1.75 -16.53 2.95
N THR A 226 2.40 -16.03 1.90
CA THR A 226 2.95 -14.67 1.85
C THR A 226 1.82 -13.68 1.56
N SER A 227 1.70 -12.68 2.44
CA SER A 227 0.72 -11.58 2.30
C SER A 227 0.82 -10.90 0.93
N LEU A 228 -0.32 -10.72 0.26
CA LEU A 228 -0.43 -10.12 -1.08
C LEU A 228 0.21 -8.73 -1.15
N TRP A 229 0.16 -7.97 -0.05
CA TRP A 229 0.78 -6.66 0.06
C TRP A 229 2.30 -6.70 -0.13
N ALA A 230 2.96 -7.69 0.46
CA ALA A 230 4.40 -7.92 0.29
C ALA A 230 4.73 -8.63 -1.02
N LEU A 231 3.85 -9.54 -1.47
CA LEU A 231 4.03 -10.32 -2.69
C LEU A 231 3.86 -9.48 -3.98
N THR A 232 3.05 -8.43 -3.95
CA THR A 232 2.63 -7.75 -5.18
C THR A 232 2.46 -6.24 -5.03
N THR A 233 1.75 -5.75 -4.01
CA THR A 233 1.46 -4.31 -3.86
C THR A 233 2.73 -3.47 -3.71
N MET A 234 3.64 -3.83 -2.80
CA MET A 234 4.88 -3.08 -2.56
C MET A 234 5.86 -3.15 -3.75
N PRO A 235 6.17 -4.33 -4.34
CA PRO A 235 7.01 -4.39 -5.54
C PRO A 235 6.40 -3.63 -6.74
N LEU A 236 5.07 -3.63 -6.90
CA LEU A 236 4.40 -2.90 -7.98
C LEU A 236 4.47 -1.38 -7.75
N ALA A 237 4.22 -0.91 -6.53
CA ALA A 237 4.36 0.50 -6.18
C ALA A 237 5.78 1.01 -6.49
N ALA A 238 6.81 0.24 -6.12
CA ALA A 238 8.20 0.58 -6.41
C ALA A 238 8.52 0.57 -7.92
N MET A 239 8.01 -0.42 -8.67
CA MET A 239 8.13 -0.45 -10.14
C MET A 239 7.51 0.80 -10.78
N LEU A 240 6.27 1.15 -10.42
CA LEU A 240 5.57 2.30 -11.00
C LEU A 240 6.25 3.63 -10.66
N ILE A 241 6.80 3.76 -9.44
CA ILE A 241 7.63 4.91 -9.05
C ILE A 241 8.87 5.05 -9.95
N LEU A 242 9.63 3.96 -10.17
CA LEU A 242 10.84 4.05 -11.00
C LEU A 242 10.52 4.23 -12.48
N PHE A 243 9.38 3.70 -12.95
CA PHE A 243 8.86 3.96 -14.29
C PHE A 243 8.56 5.45 -14.48
N ASP A 244 7.74 6.04 -13.60
CA ASP A 244 7.38 7.46 -13.62
C ASP A 244 8.63 8.36 -13.61
N LEU A 245 9.59 8.09 -12.72
CA LEU A 245 10.87 8.84 -12.68
C LEU A 245 11.70 8.72 -13.97
N VAL A 246 11.64 7.60 -14.69
CA VAL A 246 12.32 7.44 -15.99
C VAL A 246 11.57 8.19 -17.11
N ILE A 247 10.24 8.27 -17.05
CA ILE A 247 9.45 9.04 -18.03
C ILE A 247 9.59 10.55 -17.78
N GLN A 248 9.65 11.01 -16.53
CA GLN A 248 9.85 12.42 -16.19
C GLN A 248 11.26 12.92 -16.52
N ASN A 249 12.29 12.15 -16.18
CA ASN A 249 13.70 12.54 -16.32
C ASN A 249 14.51 11.51 -17.14
N PRO A 250 14.16 11.26 -18.42
CA PRO A 250 14.71 10.16 -19.23
C PRO A 250 16.21 10.30 -19.50
N THR A 251 16.75 11.52 -19.49
CA THR A 251 18.15 11.80 -19.85
C THR A 251 19.08 11.85 -18.64
N SER A 252 18.55 11.66 -17.43
CA SER A 252 19.30 11.70 -16.18
C SER A 252 20.31 10.56 -16.05
N ALA A 253 21.39 10.79 -15.29
CA ALA A 253 22.37 9.74 -14.98
C ALA A 253 21.73 8.55 -14.22
N ASP A 254 20.71 8.82 -13.41
CA ASP A 254 19.95 7.83 -12.66
C ASP A 254 18.99 7.00 -13.52
N ALA A 255 18.59 7.46 -14.72
CA ALA A 255 17.63 6.76 -15.57
C ALA A 255 18.10 5.34 -15.95
N LYS A 256 19.40 5.19 -16.27
CA LYS A 256 20.00 3.87 -16.58
C LYS A 256 19.92 2.91 -15.39
N THR A 257 20.20 3.41 -14.17
CA THR A 257 20.08 2.63 -12.94
C THR A 257 18.62 2.25 -12.67
N ASN A 258 17.67 3.17 -12.86
CA ASN A 258 16.25 2.88 -12.71
C ASN A 258 15.76 1.81 -13.70
N LEU A 259 16.24 1.82 -14.96
CA LEU A 259 15.94 0.78 -15.94
C LEU A 259 16.41 -0.62 -15.48
N LEU A 260 17.59 -0.74 -14.87
CA LEU A 260 18.07 -2.02 -14.31
C LEU A 260 17.16 -2.52 -13.17
N PHE A 261 16.62 -1.62 -12.36
CA PHE A 261 15.63 -1.98 -11.34
C PHE A 261 14.27 -2.37 -11.92
N LEU A 262 13.84 -1.75 -13.02
CA LEU A 262 12.64 -2.18 -13.76
C LEU A 262 12.82 -3.57 -14.39
N GLU A 263 14.02 -3.89 -14.88
CA GLU A 263 14.38 -5.24 -15.34
C GLU A 263 14.34 -6.26 -14.19
N MET A 264 14.89 -5.92 -13.02
CA MET A 264 14.80 -6.73 -11.80
C MET A 264 13.35 -6.98 -11.39
N ALA A 265 12.50 -5.94 -11.42
CA ALA A 265 11.07 -6.05 -11.13
C ALA A 265 10.33 -6.92 -12.15
N SER A 266 10.66 -6.81 -13.44
CA SER A 266 10.12 -7.69 -14.49
C SER A 266 10.47 -9.15 -14.22
N GLY A 267 11.74 -9.43 -13.90
CA GLY A 267 12.20 -10.78 -13.55
C GLY A 267 11.57 -11.31 -12.26
N TYR A 268 11.24 -10.46 -11.29
CA TYR A 268 10.46 -10.82 -10.11
C TYR A 268 9.02 -11.22 -10.49
N PHE A 269 8.32 -10.39 -11.27
CA PHE A 269 6.94 -10.62 -11.65
C PHE A 269 6.74 -11.81 -12.60
N SER A 270 7.71 -12.13 -13.45
CA SER A 270 7.70 -13.38 -14.23
C SER A 270 7.91 -14.63 -13.37
N ARG A 271 8.76 -14.57 -12.31
CA ARG A 271 8.87 -15.68 -11.34
C ARG A 271 7.59 -15.86 -10.54
N LEU A 272 6.97 -14.75 -10.10
CA LEU A 272 5.69 -14.79 -9.40
C LEU A 272 4.62 -15.46 -10.27
N GLU A 273 4.48 -15.03 -11.53
CA GLU A 273 3.52 -15.60 -12.47
C GLU A 273 3.69 -17.11 -12.62
N HIS A 274 4.93 -17.57 -12.84
CA HIS A 274 5.26 -18.99 -12.99
C HIS A 274 4.89 -19.80 -11.74
N VAL A 275 5.15 -19.28 -10.55
CA VAL A 275 4.78 -19.95 -9.28
C VAL A 275 3.26 -19.93 -9.03
N THR A 276 2.55 -18.93 -9.56
CA THR A 276 1.08 -18.83 -9.48
C THR A 276 0.33 -19.54 -10.62
N ASP A 277 1.04 -20.32 -11.46
CA ASP A 277 0.49 -20.96 -12.68
C ASP A 277 -0.31 -19.98 -13.57
N ALA A 278 0.29 -18.81 -13.82
CA ALA A 278 -0.26 -17.69 -14.58
C ALA A 278 -1.55 -17.04 -14.05
N ALA A 279 -2.02 -17.38 -12.84
CA ALA A 279 -3.27 -16.84 -12.28
C ALA A 279 -3.31 -15.30 -12.18
N MET A 280 -2.17 -14.63 -11.98
CA MET A 280 -2.08 -13.16 -11.83
C MET A 280 -1.76 -12.40 -13.13
N GLN A 281 -1.38 -13.08 -14.21
CA GLN A 281 -0.94 -12.48 -15.49
C GLN A 281 0.14 -11.38 -15.36
N THR A 282 1.05 -11.51 -14.37
CA THR A 282 2.02 -10.46 -14.02
C THR A 282 3.13 -10.25 -15.07
N SER A 283 3.26 -11.10 -16.09
CA SER A 283 4.10 -10.86 -17.28
C SER A 283 3.87 -9.50 -17.92
N ARG A 284 2.61 -9.02 -17.93
CA ARG A 284 2.23 -7.71 -18.47
C ARG A 284 3.01 -6.55 -17.84
N LEU A 285 3.51 -6.71 -16.61
CA LEU A 285 4.33 -5.70 -15.94
C LEU A 285 5.70 -5.49 -16.60
N SER A 286 6.19 -6.45 -17.39
CA SER A 286 7.43 -6.29 -18.17
C SER A 286 7.30 -5.27 -19.31
N GLU A 287 6.08 -4.96 -19.76
CA GLU A 287 5.82 -3.92 -20.77
C GLU A 287 6.21 -2.52 -20.27
N PHE A 288 6.05 -2.21 -18.98
CA PHE A 288 6.51 -0.94 -18.41
C PHE A 288 8.02 -0.76 -18.59
N THR A 289 8.80 -1.82 -18.40
CA THR A 289 10.25 -1.84 -18.61
C THR A 289 10.60 -1.65 -20.09
N TYR A 290 9.84 -2.29 -21.00
CA TYR A 290 10.02 -2.12 -22.44
C TYR A 290 9.73 -0.66 -22.87
N ILE A 291 8.60 -0.10 -22.43
CA ILE A 291 8.19 1.28 -22.70
C ILE A 291 9.22 2.28 -22.17
N ALA A 292 9.63 2.15 -20.91
CA ALA A 292 10.63 3.03 -20.29
C ALA A 292 11.98 2.98 -21.04
N ARG A 293 12.43 1.78 -21.44
CA ARG A 293 13.68 1.62 -22.21
C ARG A 293 13.58 2.24 -23.60
N GLY A 294 12.43 2.08 -24.28
CA GLY A 294 12.15 2.70 -25.57
C GLY A 294 12.16 4.23 -25.49
N TYR A 295 11.50 4.78 -24.47
CA TYR A 295 11.44 6.22 -24.23
C TYR A 295 12.84 6.81 -23.93
N HIS A 296 13.58 6.22 -22.98
CA HIS A 296 14.97 6.60 -22.69
C HIS A 296 15.86 6.60 -23.95
N ARG A 297 15.77 5.55 -24.77
CA ARG A 297 16.54 5.44 -26.01
C ARG A 297 16.19 6.54 -27.01
N ASN A 298 14.91 6.84 -27.19
CA ASN A 298 14.45 7.85 -28.15
C ASN A 298 14.90 9.26 -27.75
N GLU A 299 14.78 9.64 -26.47
CA GLU A 299 15.25 10.96 -26.00
C GLU A 299 16.78 11.08 -26.05
N MET A 300 17.52 10.01 -25.79
CA MET A 300 18.98 10.01 -25.98
C MET A 300 19.39 10.18 -27.45
N LEU A 301 18.64 9.60 -28.40
CA LEU A 301 18.87 9.78 -29.84
C LEU A 301 18.54 11.19 -30.34
N LYS A 302 17.50 11.83 -29.79
CA LYS A 302 17.19 13.25 -30.08
C LYS A 302 18.34 14.16 -29.66
N LEU A 303 18.81 14.04 -28.42
CA LEU A 303 19.94 14.84 -27.91
C LEU A 303 21.22 14.64 -28.73
N GLN A 304 21.48 13.43 -29.22
CA GLN A 304 22.62 13.16 -30.11
C GLN A 304 22.45 13.83 -31.48
N THR A 305 21.23 13.85 -32.02
CA THR A 305 20.91 14.56 -33.28
C THR A 305 21.07 16.07 -33.11
N GLU A 306 20.51 16.65 -32.04
CA GLU A 306 20.59 18.08 -31.74
C GLU A 306 22.03 18.56 -31.46
N GLN A 307 22.86 17.74 -30.82
CA GLN A 307 24.29 18.05 -30.63
C GLN A 307 25.13 17.88 -31.90
N SER A 308 24.61 17.19 -32.92
CA SER A 308 25.32 16.95 -34.20
C SER A 308 25.10 18.06 -35.23
N ASP A 309 24.18 19.00 -35.00
CA ASP A 309 23.92 20.16 -35.87
C ASP A 309 24.29 21.52 -35.22
N PRO A 310 25.58 21.91 -35.13
CA PRO A 310 25.97 23.26 -34.71
C PRO A 310 25.68 24.38 -35.74
N SER A 311 25.06 24.08 -36.89
CA SER A 311 24.96 25.01 -38.02
C SER A 311 23.57 25.04 -38.69
N ALA A 312 22.54 25.42 -37.93
CA ALA A 312 21.26 25.87 -38.50
C ALA A 312 20.76 27.14 -37.79
N PHE A 313 20.57 28.23 -38.55
CA PHE A 313 19.95 29.47 -38.06
C PHE A 313 18.43 29.29 -37.85
N PRO A 314 17.76 30.12 -37.03
CA PRO A 314 16.44 29.81 -36.50
C PRO A 314 15.33 29.95 -37.56
N GLY A 315 14.62 28.85 -37.81
CA GLY A 315 13.39 28.80 -38.61
C GLY A 315 12.24 28.22 -37.79
N GLN A 316 11.12 28.93 -37.74
CA GLN A 316 9.93 28.56 -36.95
C GLN A 316 9.37 27.20 -37.41
N GLN A 317 9.14 26.27 -36.48
CA GLN A 317 8.07 25.27 -36.62
C GLN A 317 7.33 25.05 -35.29
N THR A 318 6.13 25.63 -35.23
CA THR A 318 5.14 25.35 -34.18
C THR A 318 4.50 23.99 -34.44
N VAL A 319 4.64 23.05 -33.50
CA VAL A 319 3.76 21.86 -33.43
C VAL A 319 3.26 21.70 -32.01
N SER A 320 2.09 22.29 -31.74
CA SER A 320 1.37 22.12 -30.48
C SER A 320 0.64 20.77 -30.47
N LEU A 321 1.01 19.87 -29.56
CA LEU A 321 0.11 18.80 -29.10
C LEU A 321 0.22 18.60 -27.58
N LEU A 322 -0.95 18.67 -26.93
CA LEU A 322 -1.24 18.06 -25.62
C LEU A 322 -0.50 18.59 -24.38
N PHE A 323 -0.76 19.86 -24.03
CA PHE A 323 -0.98 20.22 -22.61
C PHE A 323 -2.22 21.11 -22.49
N GLY A 324 -3.31 20.56 -21.93
CA GLY A 324 -4.51 21.31 -21.58
C GLY A 324 -4.32 22.03 -20.25
N GLN A 325 -3.71 23.21 -20.25
CA GLN A 325 -3.68 24.08 -19.07
C GLN A 325 -4.95 24.95 -19.00
N SER A 326 -5.76 24.72 -17.97
CA SER A 326 -6.97 25.48 -17.67
C SER A 326 -6.67 26.76 -16.88
N THR A 327 -6.32 27.84 -17.59
CA THR A 327 -6.24 29.19 -16.99
C THR A 327 -7.51 29.99 -17.24
N ILE A 328 -8.51 29.84 -16.35
CA ILE A 328 -9.71 30.69 -16.36
C ILE A 328 -9.39 31.99 -15.60
N SER A 329 -9.12 33.06 -16.35
CA SER A 329 -9.02 34.41 -15.78
C SER A 329 -10.40 35.06 -15.59
N ARG A 330 -10.54 35.83 -14.53
CA ARG A 330 -11.83 36.16 -13.89
C ARG A 330 -12.51 37.42 -14.45
N ALA A 331 -12.49 37.62 -15.78
CA ALA A 331 -12.78 38.93 -16.40
C ALA A 331 -13.94 38.99 -17.42
N ASP A 332 -14.44 37.87 -17.97
CA ASP A 332 -15.47 37.90 -19.05
C ASP A 332 -16.92 37.73 -18.57
N LEU A 333 -17.14 37.68 -17.26
CA LEU A 333 -18.48 37.70 -16.65
C LEU A 333 -19.07 39.12 -16.69
N LEU A 334 -19.47 39.62 -17.87
CA LEU A 334 -20.49 40.68 -18.06
C LEU A 334 -20.76 41.04 -19.55
N ARG A 335 -21.38 40.15 -20.35
CA ARG A 335 -22.19 40.64 -21.50
C ARG A 335 -23.32 39.72 -22.01
N SER A 336 -24.51 40.33 -22.01
CA SER A 336 -25.70 40.04 -22.84
C SER A 336 -26.61 38.82 -22.55
N LYS A 337 -27.86 39.17 -22.21
CA LYS A 337 -29.13 38.41 -22.42
C LYS A 337 -29.31 38.15 -23.95
N THR A 338 -30.16 37.29 -24.52
CA THR A 338 -31.51 36.71 -24.22
C THR A 338 -31.62 35.27 -24.82
N ASN A 339 -32.71 34.48 -24.88
CA ASN A 339 -34.17 34.71 -24.75
C ASN A 339 -34.94 33.39 -24.35
N GLY A 340 -36.27 33.33 -24.49
CA GLY A 340 -37.13 32.13 -24.25
C GLY A 340 -37.00 31.01 -25.30
N THR A 341 -37.61 29.82 -25.15
CA THR A 341 -39.06 29.58 -24.87
C THR A 341 -39.33 28.16 -24.29
N LEU A 342 -40.45 27.98 -23.57
CA LEU A 342 -41.03 26.70 -23.01
C LEU A 342 -42.22 26.22 -23.90
N PRO A 343 -43.04 25.16 -23.62
CA PRO A 343 -42.99 23.95 -22.74
C PRO A 343 -43.40 22.67 -23.56
N PRO A 344 -44.06 21.56 -23.09
CA PRO A 344 -44.47 21.12 -21.74
C PRO A 344 -44.24 19.63 -21.33
N ASN A 345 -44.57 19.35 -20.07
CA ASN A 345 -44.62 18.06 -19.35
C ASN A 345 -45.92 17.25 -19.68
N PRO A 346 -46.03 15.94 -19.37
CA PRO A 346 -46.69 15.57 -18.10
C PRO A 346 -46.34 14.19 -17.44
N GLY A 347 -46.33 14.17 -16.11
CA GLY A 347 -47.13 13.20 -15.30
C GLY A 347 -46.53 11.83 -14.90
N PRO A 348 -46.85 11.25 -13.70
CA PRO A 348 -46.15 10.08 -13.13
C PRO A 348 -47.00 8.83 -12.80
N ALA A 349 -46.37 7.64 -12.75
CA ALA A 349 -46.79 6.36 -12.13
C ALA A 349 -45.66 5.31 -12.33
N GLU A 350 -45.46 4.19 -11.61
CA GLU A 350 -45.99 3.63 -10.35
C GLU A 350 -45.01 2.56 -9.82
N THR A 351 -45.12 2.14 -8.56
CA THR A 351 -44.24 1.13 -7.91
C THR A 351 -44.81 -0.30 -8.04
N ARG A 352 -43.97 -1.32 -8.29
CA ARG A 352 -44.33 -2.74 -8.03
C ARG A 352 -43.19 -3.61 -7.48
N LEU A 353 -43.52 -4.34 -6.43
CA LEU A 353 -42.80 -5.50 -5.87
C LEU A 353 -43.23 -6.81 -6.58
N PRO A 354 -42.43 -7.89 -6.45
CA PRO A 354 -42.93 -9.27 -6.49
C PRO A 354 -42.90 -9.94 -5.10
N GLN A 355 -43.85 -10.85 -4.84
CA GLN A 355 -43.91 -11.73 -3.66
C GLN A 355 -44.07 -13.21 -4.08
N GLY A 356 -43.60 -14.15 -3.24
CA GLY A 356 -43.98 -15.59 -3.25
C GLY A 356 -43.05 -16.52 -4.06
N LEU A 357 -42.81 -17.80 -3.67
CA LEU A 357 -43.43 -18.62 -2.62
C LEU A 357 -42.49 -19.69 -1.98
N GLN A 358 -42.72 -19.95 -0.68
CA GLN A 358 -42.76 -21.25 0.06
C GLN A 358 -41.53 -22.19 0.24
N ALA A 359 -40.92 -22.07 1.42
CA ALA A 359 -40.81 -23.07 2.52
C ALA A 359 -40.88 -24.60 2.30
N ARG A 360 -39.98 -25.33 2.99
CA ARG A 360 -40.20 -26.66 3.63
C ARG A 360 -39.40 -26.77 4.95
N THR A 361 -39.81 -27.66 5.86
CA THR A 361 -39.45 -27.67 7.29
C THR A 361 -38.66 -28.89 7.79
N ALA A 362 -37.70 -28.61 8.69
CA ALA A 362 -37.24 -29.35 9.89
C ALA A 362 -37.13 -30.90 9.96
N GLY A 363 -35.98 -31.36 10.49
CA GLY A 363 -35.73 -32.69 11.06
C GLY A 363 -34.31 -32.80 11.65
N ASP A 364 -34.17 -33.37 12.85
CA ASP A 364 -32.96 -33.46 13.72
C ASP A 364 -33.18 -34.63 14.72
N PRO A 365 -32.23 -35.18 15.53
CA PRO A 365 -30.75 -35.20 15.53
C PRO A 365 -30.14 -36.65 15.65
N SER A 366 -28.79 -36.80 15.64
CA SER A 366 -27.97 -37.57 16.64
C SER A 366 -26.53 -37.97 16.19
N THR A 367 -25.59 -37.85 17.15
CA THR A 367 -24.25 -38.49 17.39
C THR A 367 -23.71 -39.58 16.42
N VAL A 368 -22.39 -39.72 16.15
CA VAL A 368 -21.29 -40.14 17.07
C VAL A 368 -19.89 -39.65 16.59
N GLU A 369 -18.92 -39.77 17.51
CA GLU A 369 -17.52 -39.30 17.66
C GLU A 369 -16.43 -39.61 16.59
N ASP A 370 -15.38 -38.77 16.69
CA ASP A 370 -13.93 -39.06 16.66
C ASP A 370 -13.05 -38.95 15.38
N SER A 371 -11.75 -38.73 15.64
CA SER A 371 -10.57 -38.64 14.75
C SER A 371 -10.32 -37.31 14.01
N MET A 372 -9.58 -36.41 14.67
CA MET A 372 -8.86 -35.31 14.00
C MET A 372 -7.61 -35.82 13.25
N PRO A 373 -7.44 -35.55 11.94
CA PRO A 373 -6.15 -35.68 11.28
C PRO A 373 -5.26 -34.46 11.57
N ALA A 374 -3.98 -34.69 11.85
CA ALA A 374 -2.98 -33.63 11.98
C ALA A 374 -2.73 -32.96 10.62
N ALA A 375 -2.70 -31.62 10.58
CA ALA A 375 -2.44 -30.87 9.36
C ALA A 375 -0.93 -30.79 9.08
N GLU A 376 -0.45 -31.59 8.12
CA GLU A 376 0.92 -31.47 7.60
C GLU A 376 1.07 -30.20 6.75
N LEU A 377 1.80 -29.22 7.27
CA LEU A 377 2.15 -27.98 6.57
C LEU A 377 3.29 -28.21 5.57
N GLY A 378 2.98 -28.62 4.34
CA GLY A 378 4.03 -28.73 3.31
C GLY A 378 3.71 -29.48 2.01
N GLY A 379 2.51 -29.33 1.44
CA GLY A 379 2.20 -29.89 0.11
C GLY A 379 2.64 -28.99 -1.05
N PRO A 380 3.08 -29.54 -2.21
CA PRO A 380 3.21 -28.76 -3.45
C PRO A 380 1.83 -28.27 -3.91
N ILE A 381 1.78 -27.16 -4.64
CA ILE A 381 0.53 -26.58 -5.16
C ILE A 381 -0.11 -27.60 -6.11
N SER A 382 -1.31 -28.06 -5.78
CA SER A 382 -2.10 -28.96 -6.63
C SER A 382 -3.59 -28.72 -6.42
N HIS A 383 -4.23 -28.21 -7.47
CA HIS A 383 -5.68 -28.22 -7.70
C HIS A 383 -6.61 -27.70 -6.59
N LEU A 384 -6.58 -26.39 -6.37
CA LEU A 384 -7.84 -25.63 -6.31
C LEU A 384 -7.97 -24.87 -7.63
N PRO A 385 -9.02 -25.09 -8.44
CA PRO A 385 -9.28 -24.24 -9.59
C PRO A 385 -9.69 -22.86 -9.08
N VAL A 386 -8.78 -21.89 -9.16
CA VAL A 386 -9.11 -20.47 -9.01
C VAL A 386 -10.11 -20.16 -10.12
N GLY A 387 -11.34 -19.84 -9.74
CA GLY A 387 -12.39 -19.52 -10.70
C GLY A 387 -11.95 -18.35 -11.60
N ALA A 388 -12.14 -18.48 -12.91
CA ALA A 388 -11.80 -17.45 -13.87
C ALA A 388 -12.67 -16.19 -13.64
N GLY A 389 -12.23 -15.30 -12.75
CA GLY A 389 -12.94 -14.06 -12.43
C GLY A 389 -12.76 -13.47 -11.01
N GLN A 390 -11.66 -13.73 -10.29
CA GLN A 390 -11.50 -13.26 -8.88
C GLN A 390 -10.25 -12.42 -8.55
N PHE A 391 -9.43 -12.03 -9.53
CA PHE A 391 -8.35 -11.07 -9.33
C PHE A 391 -8.11 -10.27 -10.61
N SER A 392 -8.56 -9.01 -10.67
CA SER A 392 -8.24 -8.16 -11.82
C SER A 392 -6.88 -7.49 -11.66
N PHE A 393 -6.13 -7.42 -12.76
CA PHE A 393 -4.96 -6.55 -12.85
C PHE A 393 -5.34 -5.08 -12.56
N GLU A 394 -6.54 -4.66 -12.95
CA GLU A 394 -7.06 -3.32 -12.67
C GLU A 394 -7.28 -3.10 -11.17
N ASP A 395 -7.77 -4.10 -10.42
CA ASP A 395 -7.95 -3.99 -8.96
C ASP A 395 -6.60 -3.79 -8.26
N LEU A 396 -5.58 -4.54 -8.67
CA LEU A 396 -4.22 -4.43 -8.17
C LEU A 396 -3.59 -3.06 -8.50
N PHE A 397 -3.77 -2.59 -9.74
CA PHE A 397 -3.24 -1.31 -10.21
C PHE A 397 -3.93 -0.14 -9.49
N ASN A 398 -5.27 -0.18 -9.39
CA ASN A 398 -6.08 0.76 -8.61
C ASN A 398 -5.66 0.76 -7.13
N THR A 399 -5.44 -0.40 -6.50
CA THR A 399 -4.97 -0.49 -5.10
C THR A 399 -3.63 0.23 -4.88
N VAL A 400 -2.77 0.33 -5.89
CA VAL A 400 -1.46 0.99 -5.81
C VAL A 400 -1.50 2.49 -6.14
N ILE A 401 -2.43 2.93 -6.99
CA ILE A 401 -2.55 4.32 -7.48
C ILE A 401 -3.53 5.15 -6.62
N LEU A 402 -4.68 4.58 -6.24
CA LEU A 402 -5.71 5.24 -5.44
C LEU A 402 -5.26 5.81 -4.08
N PRO A 403 -4.24 5.28 -3.36
CA PRO A 403 -3.91 5.79 -2.02
C PRO A 403 -3.51 7.27 -1.98
N PHE A 404 -3.03 7.83 -3.10
CA PHE A 404 -2.51 9.22 -3.16
C PHE A 404 -3.25 10.14 -4.13
N GLU A 405 -3.81 9.65 -5.23
CA GLU A 405 -4.44 10.53 -6.24
C GLU A 405 -5.85 11.04 -5.86
N HIS A 406 -6.48 10.46 -4.83
CA HIS A 406 -7.81 10.87 -4.35
C HIS A 406 -7.81 11.72 -3.07
N GLN A 407 -6.67 12.33 -2.70
CA GLN A 407 -6.73 13.57 -1.91
C GLN A 407 -7.31 14.69 -2.77
N GLN A 408 -8.64 14.77 -2.79
CA GLN A 408 -9.40 15.78 -3.55
C GLN A 408 -8.88 17.19 -3.25
N THR A 409 -8.61 17.94 -4.32
CA THR A 409 -8.47 19.40 -4.26
C THR A 409 -9.83 20.02 -3.93
N TRP A 410 -10.03 20.36 -2.65
CA TRP A 410 -11.15 21.16 -2.15
C TRP A 410 -10.70 22.60 -1.91
#